data_AF-A0A9Q3CPA6-F1
#
_entry.id   AF-A0A9Q3CPA6-F1
#
_cell.length_a   1.000
_cell.length_b   1.000
_cell.length_c   1.000
_cell.angle_alpha   90.00
_cell.angle_beta   90.00
_cell.angle_gamma   90.00
#
_symmetry.space_group_name_H-M   'P 1'
#
loop_
_entity.id
_entity.type
_entity.pdbx_description
1 polymer ?
#
loop_
_entity_poly.entity_id
_entity_poly.type
_entity_poly.pdbx_seq_one_letter_code
_entity_poly.pdbx_strand_id
1 'polypeptide(L)'
;MVGDFRELNTYTVFDRYPIPRIQETLTPLSQAKYITSIDALKGFHQNDLTPKSRKLLRLNTYCGIYEYLIMPFGIENSPSHYQRMMNTTFPKELSEGWLIIYIDDTSICSDSWSLNLGRLT
;
A
#
# COMPACT_ATOMS: atom_id res chain seq x y z
N MET A 1 -5.38 9.38 -15.83
CA MET A 1 -4.33 9.11 -16.83
C MET A 1 -3.50 7.95 -16.31
N VAL A 2 -3.36 6.88 -17.10
CA VAL A 2 -2.59 5.69 -16.74
C VAL A 2 -1.48 5.55 -17.77
N GLY A 3 -0.23 5.46 -17.30
CA GLY A 3 0.93 5.21 -18.15
C GLY A 3 1.10 3.73 -18.47
N ASP A 4 1.67 3.40 -19.61
CA ASP A 4 2.15 2.05 -19.90
C ASP A 4 3.60 1.93 -19.43
N PHE A 5 3.80 1.30 -18.27
CA PHE A 5 5.11 1.13 -17.64
C PHE A 5 5.70 -0.26 -17.86
N ARG A 6 5.15 -1.10 -18.75
CA ARG A 6 5.62 -2.47 -18.95
C ARG A 6 7.12 -2.53 -19.31
N GLU A 7 7.57 -1.70 -20.24
CA GLU A 7 8.98 -1.59 -20.62
C GLU A 7 9.84 -1.04 -19.47
N LEU A 8 9.34 -0.06 -18.71
CA LEU A 8 10.08 0.45 -17.55
C LEU A 8 10.27 -0.64 -16.49
N ASN A 9 9.24 -1.46 -16.27
CA ASN A 9 9.27 -2.55 -15.30
C ASN A 9 10.34 -3.60 -15.66
N THR A 10 10.58 -3.89 -16.95
CA THR A 10 11.63 -4.86 -17.33
C THR A 10 13.06 -4.43 -16.96
N TYR A 11 13.31 -3.12 -16.81
CA TYR A 11 14.61 -2.59 -16.33
C TYR A 11 14.60 -2.23 -14.84
N THR A 12 13.45 -2.33 -14.18
CA THR A 12 13.32 -1.97 -12.78
C THR A 12 13.78 -3.14 -11.91
N VAL A 13 14.69 -2.87 -10.97
CA VAL A 13 15.09 -3.87 -10.00
C VAL A 13 13.92 -4.10 -9.03
N PHE A 14 13.45 -5.34 -8.98
CA PHE A 14 12.32 -5.74 -8.13
C PHE A 14 12.63 -5.54 -6.64
N ASP A 15 11.79 -4.75 -5.95
CA ASP A 15 11.86 -4.57 -4.49
C ASP A 15 11.19 -5.74 -3.78
N ARG A 16 12.02 -6.66 -3.26
CA ARG A 16 11.60 -7.85 -2.50
C ARG A 16 11.25 -7.51 -1.04
N TYR A 17 10.45 -6.48 -0.82
CA TYR A 17 9.95 -6.20 0.52
C TYR A 17 9.01 -7.33 0.97
N PRO A 18 9.12 -7.82 2.22
CA PRO A 18 8.25 -8.88 2.71
C PRO A 18 6.81 -8.38 2.81
N ILE A 19 5.95 -8.90 1.94
CA ILE A 19 4.50 -8.73 2.02
C ILE A 19 3.94 -9.96 2.76
N PRO A 20 3.05 -9.78 3.76
CA PRO A 20 2.46 -10.88 4.50
C PRO A 20 1.79 -11.89 3.57
N ARG A 21 1.89 -13.18 3.89
CA ARG A 21 1.13 -14.18 3.12
C ARG A 21 -0.34 -14.07 3.49
N ILE A 22 -1.22 -14.27 2.51
CA ILE A 22 -2.68 -14.22 2.76
C ILE A 22 -3.14 -15.19 3.87
N GLN A 23 -2.47 -16.33 4.04
CA GLN A 23 -2.80 -17.28 5.11
C GLN A 23 -2.45 -16.73 6.51
N GLU A 24 -1.37 -15.95 6.59
CA GLU A 24 -0.94 -15.30 7.83
C GLU A 24 -1.90 -14.18 8.22
N THR A 25 -2.46 -13.47 7.24
CA THR A 25 -3.46 -12.42 7.49
C THR A 25 -4.85 -12.98 7.81
N LEU A 26 -5.22 -14.14 7.26
CA LEU A 26 -6.54 -14.77 7.51
C LEU A 26 -6.68 -15.37 8.92
N THR A 27 -5.57 -15.79 9.55
CA THR A 27 -5.64 -16.45 10.85
C THR A 27 -6.18 -15.52 11.94
N PRO A 28 -5.63 -14.31 12.15
CA PRO A 28 -6.17 -13.38 13.15
C PRO A 28 -7.58 -12.88 12.78
N LEU A 29 -7.87 -12.71 11.49
CA LEU A 29 -9.22 -12.37 11.01
C LEU A 29 -10.25 -13.41 11.43
N SER A 30 -9.91 -14.71 11.33
CA SER A 30 -10.82 -15.80 11.69
C SER A 30 -11.14 -15.88 13.19
N GLN A 31 -10.24 -15.37 14.04
CA GLN A 31 -10.40 -15.38 15.49
C GLN A 31 -11.13 -14.14 16.02
N ALA A 32 -11.19 -13.07 15.23
CA ALA A 32 -11.81 -11.82 15.63
C ALA A 32 -13.35 -11.92 15.63
N LYS A 33 -13.98 -11.31 16.64
CA LYS A 33 -15.45 -11.19 16.70
C LYS A 33 -15.98 -10.01 15.87
N TYR A 34 -15.18 -8.95 15.77
CA TYR A 34 -15.48 -7.74 15.00
C TYR A 34 -14.27 -7.38 14.15
N ILE A 35 -14.53 -7.17 12.86
CA ILE A 35 -13.53 -6.79 11.85
C ILE A 35 -14.01 -5.50 11.21
N THR A 36 -13.15 -4.49 11.18
CA THR A 36 -13.37 -3.28 10.39
C THR A 36 -12.33 -3.23 9.29
N SER A 37 -12.81 -3.23 8.05
CA SER A 37 -11.98 -3.10 6.86
C SER A 37 -11.96 -1.66 6.40
N ILE A 38 -10.78 -1.12 6.15
CA ILE A 38 -10.53 0.22 5.67
C ILE A 38 -9.79 0.09 4.34
N ASP A 39 -10.36 0.68 3.30
CA ASP A 39 -9.71 0.83 2.00
C ASP A 39 -9.10 2.22 1.88
N ALA A 40 -7.82 2.27 1.53
CA ALA A 40 -7.13 3.54 1.33
C ALA A 40 -7.50 4.14 -0.02
N LEU A 41 -8.31 5.21 -0.01
CA LEU A 41 -8.72 5.90 -1.23
C LEU A 41 -7.51 6.34 -2.07
N LYS A 42 -7.33 5.69 -3.23
CA LYS A 42 -6.18 5.91 -4.12
C LYS A 42 -4.83 5.76 -3.39
N GLY A 43 -4.67 4.74 -2.56
CA GLY A 43 -3.51 4.56 -1.66
C GLY A 43 -2.15 4.87 -2.31
N PHE A 44 -1.86 4.31 -3.48
CA PHE A 44 -0.59 4.57 -4.17
C PHE A 44 -0.38 6.05 -4.54
N HIS A 45 -1.44 6.74 -4.95
CA HIS A 45 -1.38 8.15 -5.37
C HIS A 45 -1.16 9.13 -4.20
N GLN A 46 -0.98 8.62 -2.97
CA GLN A 46 -0.62 9.42 -1.81
C GLN A 46 0.91 9.46 -1.59
N ASN A 47 1.67 8.59 -2.28
CA ASN A 47 3.11 8.47 -2.08
C ASN A 47 3.89 9.41 -2.99
N ASP A 48 4.74 10.24 -2.40
CA ASP A 48 5.63 11.12 -3.14
C ASP A 48 6.74 10.34 -3.86
N LEU A 49 6.98 10.69 -5.12
CA LEU A 49 8.10 10.17 -5.89
C LEU A 49 9.36 11.00 -5.64
N THR A 50 10.51 10.33 -5.54
CA THR A 50 11.81 11.02 -5.56
C THR A 50 12.04 11.70 -6.90
N PRO A 51 12.75 12.84 -6.96
CA PRO A 51 13.04 13.53 -8.22
C PRO A 51 13.72 12.64 -9.28
N LYS A 52 14.48 11.63 -8.86
CA LYS A 52 15.09 10.64 -9.76
C LYS A 52 14.04 9.74 -10.40
N SER A 53 13.09 9.22 -9.61
CA SER A 53 12.00 8.37 -10.10
C SER A 53 11.03 9.13 -11.00
N ARG A 54 10.74 10.41 -10.71
CA ARG A 54 9.85 11.26 -11.54
C ARG A 54 10.30 11.32 -13.00
N LYS A 55 11.61 11.43 -13.23
CA LYS A 55 12.20 11.47 -14.58
C LYS A 55 11.99 10.17 -15.37
N LEU A 56 11.92 9.04 -14.68
CA LEU A 56 11.68 7.72 -15.30
C LEU A 56 10.19 7.52 -15.60
N LEU A 57 9.32 8.23 -14.89
CA LEU A 57 7.86 8.14 -14.99
C LEU A 57 7.27 9.28 -15.84
N ARG A 58 8.01 9.73 -16.86
CA ARG A 58 7.53 10.74 -17.80
C ARG A 58 6.53 10.13 -18.78
N LEU A 59 5.43 10.84 -19.02
CA LEU A 59 4.47 10.50 -20.06
C LEU A 59 4.59 11.48 -21.23
N ASN A 60 4.72 10.93 -22.43
CA ASN A 60 4.59 11.72 -23.65
C ASN A 60 3.14 11.65 -24.14
N THR A 61 2.51 12.80 -24.31
CA THR A 61 1.14 12.94 -24.78
C THR A 61 1.11 13.88 -25.99
N TYR A 62 -0.01 13.92 -26.71
CA TYR A 62 -0.19 14.86 -27.82
C TYR A 62 -0.10 16.35 -27.40
N CYS A 63 -0.28 16.65 -26.11
CA CYS A 63 -0.15 18.00 -25.54
C CYS A 63 1.24 18.31 -24.96
N GLY A 64 2.18 17.35 -24.99
CA GLY A 64 3.52 17.52 -24.43
C GLY A 64 3.89 16.44 -23.42
N ILE A 65 4.99 16.70 -22.71
CA ILE A 65 5.62 15.77 -21.77
C ILE A 65 5.25 16.17 -20.34
N TYR A 66 4.72 15.22 -19.59
CA TYR A 66 4.31 15.38 -18.20
C TYR A 66 5.08 14.42 -17.28
N GLU A 67 5.27 14.81 -16.03
CA GLU A 67 5.92 14.01 -15.00
C GLU A 67 4.92 13.69 -13.87
N TYR A 68 4.93 12.44 -13.42
CA TYR A 68 4.24 12.10 -12.17
C TYR A 68 5.01 12.66 -10.97
N LEU A 69 4.33 13.37 -10.08
CA LEU A 69 4.87 13.83 -8.80
C LEU A 69 4.65 12.81 -7.68
N ILE A 70 3.52 12.12 -7.76
CA ILE A 70 3.05 11.06 -6.89
C ILE A 70 3.08 9.73 -7.62
N MET A 71 3.19 8.64 -6.88
CA MET A 71 3.35 7.30 -7.44
C MET A 71 2.14 6.89 -8.28
N PRO A 72 2.31 6.61 -9.59
CA PRO A 72 1.22 6.16 -10.44
C PRO A 72 0.97 4.65 -10.32
N PHE A 73 -0.23 4.23 -10.70
CA PHE A 73 -0.52 2.81 -10.93
C PHE A 73 0.36 2.21 -12.05
N GLY A 74 0.66 0.92 -11.93
CA GLY A 74 1.31 0.13 -12.97
C GLY A 74 2.83 0.00 -12.86
N ILE A 75 3.46 0.68 -11.90
CA ILE A 75 4.88 0.49 -11.59
C ILE A 75 5.06 -0.76 -10.72
N GLU A 76 6.10 -1.55 -11.02
CA GLU A 76 6.28 -2.86 -10.40
C GLU A 76 6.50 -2.80 -8.87
N ASN A 77 7.25 -1.80 -8.40
CA ASN A 77 7.59 -1.66 -6.97
C ASN A 77 6.54 -0.92 -6.13
N SER A 78 5.38 -0.56 -6.72
CA SER A 78 4.32 0.18 -6.02
C SER A 78 3.83 -0.54 -4.75
N PRO A 79 3.50 -1.85 -4.80
CA PRO A 79 2.98 -2.58 -3.64
C PRO A 79 4.00 -2.68 -2.51
N SER A 80 5.25 -3.05 -2.84
CA SER A 80 6.34 -3.17 -1.87
C SER A 80 6.62 -1.86 -1.14
N HIS A 81 6.61 -0.75 -1.87
CA HIS A 81 6.79 0.57 -1.28
C HIS A 81 5.64 0.95 -0.34
N TYR A 82 4.39 0.72 -0.77
CA TYR A 82 3.21 1.02 0.04
C TYR A 82 3.18 0.18 1.32
N GLN A 83 3.43 -1.13 1.22
CA GLN A 83 3.50 -2.01 2.38
C GLN A 83 4.59 -1.55 3.36
N ARG A 84 5.77 -1.19 2.86
CA ARG A 84 6.86 -0.68 3.71
C ARG A 84 6.47 0.59 4.45
N MET A 85 5.85 1.55 3.75
CA MET A 85 5.36 2.78 4.35
C MET A 85 4.38 2.46 5.48
N MET A 86 3.35 1.67 5.21
CA MET A 86 2.33 1.32 6.21
C MET A 86 2.93 0.58 7.41
N ASN A 87 3.87 -0.33 7.19
CA ASN A 87 4.58 -1.03 8.26
C ASN A 87 5.42 -0.07 9.13
N THR A 88 6.00 0.98 8.54
CA THR A 88 6.74 2.00 9.29
C THR A 88 5.83 3.01 10.00
N THR A 89 4.62 3.22 9.50
CA THR A 89 3.63 4.14 10.08
C THR A 89 2.93 3.52 11.29
N PHE A 90 2.62 2.22 11.25
CA PHE A 90 1.87 1.51 12.29
C PHE A 90 2.65 0.36 12.96
N PRO A 91 3.91 0.56 13.39
CA PRO A 91 4.75 -0.53 13.89
C PRO A 91 4.20 -1.12 15.19
N LYS A 92 3.57 -0.30 16.03
CA LYS A 92 3.03 -0.71 17.33
C LYS A 92 1.80 -1.60 17.13
N GLU A 93 0.85 -1.15 16.33
CA GLU A 93 -0.44 -1.80 16.09
C GLU A 93 -0.25 -3.16 15.38
N LEU A 94 0.71 -3.23 14.45
CA LEU A 94 1.15 -4.48 13.84
C LEU A 94 1.78 -5.43 14.87
N SER A 95 2.62 -4.91 15.78
CA SER A 95 3.25 -5.73 16.83
C SER A 95 2.25 -6.29 17.84
N GLU A 96 1.19 -5.53 18.13
CA GLU A 96 0.08 -5.94 19.01
C GLU A 96 -0.89 -6.91 18.30
N GLY A 97 -0.75 -7.10 16.98
CA GLY A 97 -1.42 -8.14 16.20
C GLY A 97 -2.90 -7.89 15.92
N TRP A 98 -3.44 -6.72 16.27
CA TRP A 98 -4.83 -6.38 16.00
C TRP A 98 -5.04 -5.57 14.72
N LEU A 99 -3.98 -4.95 14.20
CA LEU A 99 -3.97 -4.32 12.89
C LEU A 99 -3.29 -5.26 11.89
N ILE A 100 -3.93 -5.44 10.73
CA ILE A 100 -3.43 -6.26 9.64
C ILE A 100 -3.40 -5.37 8.40
N ILE A 101 -2.26 -5.33 7.73
CA ILE A 101 -2.06 -4.49 6.54
C ILE A 101 -1.62 -5.40 5.40
N TYR A 102 -2.38 -5.39 4.33
CA TYR A 102 -2.06 -6.10 3.09
C TYR A 102 -2.17 -5.12 1.92
N ILE A 103 -1.02 -4.57 1.51
CA ILE A 103 -0.94 -3.52 0.49
C ILE A 103 -1.89 -2.37 0.89
N ASP A 104 -2.96 -2.13 0.13
CA ASP A 104 -3.96 -1.06 0.31
C ASP A 104 -5.09 -1.43 1.28
N ASP A 105 -5.29 -2.72 1.54
CA ASP A 105 -6.29 -3.21 2.49
C ASP A 105 -5.75 -3.17 3.92
N THR A 106 -6.46 -2.43 4.78
CA THR A 106 -6.17 -2.37 6.22
C THR A 106 -7.33 -2.94 7.02
N SER A 107 -7.08 -3.94 7.86
CA SER A 107 -8.09 -4.60 8.68
C SER A 107 -7.78 -4.47 10.16
N ILE A 108 -8.79 -4.07 10.94
CA ILE A 108 -8.73 -3.95 12.40
C ILE A 108 -9.58 -5.06 13.00
N CYS A 109 -8.95 -5.90 13.81
CA CYS A 109 -9.56 -7.06 14.48
C CYS A 109 -9.80 -6.76 15.95
N SER A 110 -10.88 -7.29 16.55
CA SER A 110 -11.18 -7.13 17.97
C SER A 110 -12.25 -8.10 18.47
N ASP A 111 -12.33 -8.29 19.80
CA ASP A 111 -13.31 -9.19 20.43
C ASP A 111 -14.56 -8.49 20.97
N SER A 112 -14.57 -7.16 20.99
CA SER A 112 -15.72 -6.36 21.43
C SER A 112 -15.90 -5.12 20.55
N TRP A 113 -17.16 -4.69 20.39
CA TRP A 113 -17.51 -3.51 19.61
C TRP A 113 -16.87 -2.23 20.15
N SER A 114 -16.87 -2.05 21.47
CA SER A 114 -16.27 -0.87 22.11
C SER A 114 -14.77 -0.76 21.88
N LEU A 115 -14.06 -1.89 21.92
CA LEU A 115 -12.63 -1.94 21.61
C LEU A 115 -12.37 -1.67 20.12
N ASN A 116 -13.19 -2.22 19.22
CA ASN A 116 -13.07 -1.95 17.80
C ASN A 116 -13.19 -0.45 17.50
N LEU A 117 -14.22 0.18 18.06
CA LEU A 117 -14.46 1.61 17.88
C LEU A 117 -13.34 2.46 18.48
N GLY A 118 -12.84 2.09 19.66
CA GLY A 118 -11.70 2.77 20.30
C GLY A 118 -10.39 2.65 19.52
N ARG A 119 -10.22 1.61 18.69
CA ARG A 119 -9.05 1.43 17.81
C ARG A 119 -9.13 2.26 16.52
N LEU A 120 -10.31 2.78 16.19
CA LEU A 120 -10.53 3.64 15.00
C LEU A 120 -10.29 5.13 15.28
N THR A 121 -10.27 5.52 16.55
CA THR A 121 -10.05 6.91 17.03
C THR A 121 -8.64 7.10 17.55
#